data_AF-A0A7V9K4J8-F1
#
_entry.id   AF-A0A7V9K4J8-F1
#
_cell.length_a   1.000
_cell.length_b   1.000
_cell.length_c   1.000
_cell.angle_alpha   90.00
_cell.angle_beta   90.00
_cell.angle_gamma   90.00
#
_symmetry.space_group_name_H-M   'P 1'
#
loop_
_entity.id
_entity.type
_entity.pdbx_description
1 polymer ?
#
loop_
_entity_poly.entity_id
_entity_poly.type
_entity_poly.pdbx_seq_one_letter_code
_entity_poly.pdbx_strand_id
1 'polypeptide(L)'
;MDRVQRERFWTHRLRWRFKGAWVWPAFAAFTVADWLVLWRLPPTFLTGDPVWALFMAMFGNLVIVGAIAPFLAKRLDARDPDLKPYVVTLDRVAVWALVAGLAGCFAVGLGGRKVIVSETEATERAAELLQAEVAQGSDGELRRNLDAADTVRMGEDVFRTCLPKDDRSKGANCFVIDVSQKPGTIKRDPSPSTNRQLYPDGR
;
A
#
# COMPACT_ATOMS: atom_id res chain seq x y z
N MET A 1 -27.65 3.92 55.30
CA MET A 1 -27.19 3.14 54.14
C MET A 1 -25.86 2.49 54.49
N ASP A 2 -25.86 1.19 54.73
CA ASP A 2 -24.70 0.46 55.28
C ASP A 2 -23.50 0.45 54.32
N ARG A 3 -22.28 0.42 54.88
CA ARG A 3 -21.02 0.40 54.11
C ARG A 3 -21.00 -0.74 53.08
N VAL A 4 -21.54 -1.90 53.47
CA VAL A 4 -21.68 -3.10 52.62
C VAL A 4 -22.63 -2.88 51.42
N GLN A 5 -23.75 -2.18 51.61
CA GLN A 5 -24.65 -1.84 50.50
C GLN A 5 -24.00 -0.86 49.52
N ARG A 6 -23.20 0.09 50.02
CA ARG A 6 -22.41 1.00 49.18
C ARG A 6 -21.38 0.24 48.33
N GLU A 7 -20.60 -0.65 48.93
CA GLU A 7 -19.59 -1.44 48.21
C GLU A 7 -20.22 -2.33 47.14
N ARG A 8 -21.35 -3.00 47.44
CA ARG A 8 -22.09 -3.80 46.46
C ARG A 8 -22.63 -2.96 45.31
N PHE A 9 -23.13 -1.75 45.59
CA PHE A 9 -23.60 -0.82 44.57
C PHE A 9 -22.47 -0.36 43.64
N TRP A 10 -21.32 0.04 44.20
CA TRP A 10 -20.16 0.50 43.42
C TRP A 10 -19.55 -0.62 42.58
N THR A 11 -19.43 -1.83 43.12
CA THR A 11 -18.91 -2.99 42.38
C THR A 11 -19.83 -3.43 41.25
N HIS A 12 -21.16 -3.41 41.44
CA HIS A 12 -22.12 -3.66 40.37
C HIS A 12 -22.03 -2.61 39.25
N ARG A 13 -21.87 -1.33 39.61
CA ARG A 13 -21.76 -0.21 38.67
C ARG A 13 -20.43 -0.24 37.90
N LEU A 14 -19.32 -0.59 38.56
CA LEU A 14 -18.00 -0.79 37.94
C LEU A 14 -18.02 -1.95 36.95
N ARG A 15 -18.60 -3.11 37.33
CA ARG A 15 -18.75 -4.26 36.41
C ARG A 15 -19.52 -3.92 35.15
N TRP A 16 -20.52 -3.04 35.24
CA TRP A 16 -21.27 -2.60 34.06
C TRP A 16 -20.46 -1.70 33.13
N ARG A 17 -19.62 -0.80 33.67
CA ARG A 17 -18.70 0.00 32.84
C ARG A 17 -17.67 -0.90 32.14
N PHE A 18 -17.11 -1.89 32.82
CA PHE A 18 -16.16 -2.83 32.19
C PHE A 18 -16.78 -3.78 31.16
N LYS A 19 -18.11 -3.93 31.12
CA LYS A 19 -18.80 -4.80 30.16
C LYS A 19 -19.23 -4.11 28.86
N GLY A 20 -19.19 -2.77 28.80
CA GLY A 20 -19.65 -2.00 27.63
C GLY A 20 -18.85 -0.71 27.37
N ALA A 21 -17.64 -0.61 27.93
CA ALA A 21 -16.70 0.48 27.67
C ALA A 21 -15.43 -0.05 26.99
N TRP A 22 -15.54 -1.07 26.15
CA TRP A 22 -14.40 -1.60 25.40
C TRP A 22 -14.14 -0.81 24.13
N VAL A 23 -15.13 -0.07 23.60
CA VAL A 23 -14.94 0.74 22.38
C VAL A 23 -13.78 1.73 22.50
N TRP A 24 -13.69 2.52 23.57
CA TRP A 24 -12.62 3.52 23.69
C TRP A 24 -11.21 2.92 23.77
N PRO A 25 -10.93 1.95 24.66
CA PRO A 25 -9.61 1.33 24.70
C PRO A 25 -9.31 0.54 23.42
N ALA A 26 -10.31 -0.10 22.81
CA ALA A 26 -10.15 -0.77 21.52
C ALA A 26 -9.81 0.26 20.43
N PHE A 27 -10.55 1.35 20.31
CA PHE A 27 -10.28 2.42 19.34
C PHE A 27 -8.84 2.92 19.45
N ALA A 28 -8.38 3.26 20.66
CA ALA A 28 -7.01 3.71 20.87
C ALA A 28 -5.98 2.65 20.44
N ALA A 29 -6.16 1.39 20.85
CA ALA A 29 -5.25 0.30 20.51
C ALA A 29 -5.23 0.00 19.00
N PHE A 30 -6.40 -0.08 18.37
CA PHE A 30 -6.52 -0.35 16.93
C PHE A 30 -5.99 0.82 16.11
N THR A 31 -6.23 2.08 16.50
CA THR A 31 -5.64 3.23 15.79
C THR A 31 -4.12 3.21 15.82
N VAL A 32 -3.50 2.84 16.95
CA VAL A 32 -2.04 2.66 17.01
C VAL A 32 -1.59 1.48 16.13
N ALA A 33 -2.32 0.36 16.15
CA ALA A 33 -2.00 -0.80 15.33
C ALA A 33 -2.11 -0.49 13.83
N ASP A 34 -3.22 0.13 13.38
CA ASP A 34 -3.45 0.55 12.00
C ASP A 34 -2.41 1.56 11.54
N TRP A 35 -2.05 2.53 12.41
CA TRP A 35 -0.97 3.46 12.12
C TRP A 35 0.36 2.73 11.85
N LEU A 36 0.74 1.79 12.72
CA LEU A 36 1.95 1.00 12.54
C LEU A 36 1.90 0.15 11.24
N VAL A 37 0.75 -0.44 10.93
CA VAL A 37 0.56 -1.22 9.70
C VAL A 37 0.70 -0.32 8.47
N LEU A 38 -0.01 0.81 8.43
CA LEU A 38 0.03 1.75 7.30
C LEU A 38 1.40 2.39 7.14
N TRP A 39 2.10 2.67 8.23
CA TRP A 39 3.47 3.19 8.17
C TRP A 39 4.47 2.14 7.66
N ARG A 40 4.33 0.87 8.08
CA ARG A 40 5.29 -0.18 7.74
C ARG A 40 5.00 -0.87 6.41
N LEU A 41 3.72 -0.89 6.02
CA LEU A 41 3.18 -1.47 4.79
C LEU A 41 2.30 -0.42 4.08
N PRO A 42 2.89 0.69 3.63
CA PRO A 42 2.11 1.70 2.93
C PRO A 42 1.55 1.09 1.63
N PRO A 43 0.25 1.21 1.38
CA PRO A 43 -0.29 0.84 0.08
C PRO A 43 0.24 1.79 -1.00
N THR A 44 0.17 1.37 -2.26
CA THR A 44 0.81 2.05 -3.40
C THR A 44 0.40 3.52 -3.59
N PHE A 45 -0.72 3.94 -3.02
CA PHE A 45 -1.26 5.30 -3.10
C PHE A 45 -0.94 6.18 -1.87
N LEU A 46 -0.33 5.63 -0.82
CA LEU A 46 0.05 6.37 0.38
C LEU A 46 1.57 6.59 0.39
N THR A 47 1.99 7.81 0.68
CA THR A 47 3.38 8.09 1.00
C THR A 47 3.73 7.40 2.32
N GLY A 48 4.95 6.86 2.46
CA GLY A 48 5.41 6.20 3.69
C GLY A 48 5.60 7.13 4.89
N ASP A 49 4.88 8.26 4.94
CA ASP A 49 4.95 9.26 5.99
C ASP A 49 4.14 8.81 7.22
N PRO A 50 4.78 8.68 8.40
CA PRO A 50 4.11 8.24 9.62
C PRO A 50 3.01 9.18 10.09
N VAL A 51 3.10 10.50 9.81
CA VAL A 51 2.09 11.47 10.23
C VAL A 51 0.80 11.26 9.42
N TRP A 52 0.92 11.12 8.10
CA TRP A 52 -0.22 10.84 7.24
C TRP A 52 -0.86 9.47 7.53
N ALA A 53 -0.03 8.45 7.81
CA ALA A 53 -0.52 7.15 8.24
C ALA A 53 -1.38 7.24 9.51
N LEU A 54 -0.98 8.06 10.49
CA LEU A 54 -1.71 8.24 11.73
C LEU A 54 -3.07 8.93 11.50
N PHE A 55 -3.08 9.98 10.67
CA PHE A 55 -4.33 10.66 10.31
C PHE A 55 -5.32 9.73 9.64
N MET A 56 -4.86 8.89 8.70
CA MET A 56 -5.72 7.90 8.03
C MET A 56 -6.23 6.84 8.99
N ALA A 57 -5.37 6.32 9.87
CA ALA A 57 -5.79 5.37 10.91
C ALA A 57 -6.84 5.96 11.86
N MET A 58 -6.64 7.20 12.32
CA MET A 58 -7.64 7.91 13.14
C MET A 58 -8.96 8.08 12.42
N PHE A 59 -8.92 8.60 11.19
CA PHE A 59 -10.13 8.91 10.43
C PHE A 59 -10.90 7.64 10.06
N GLY A 60 -10.20 6.60 9.58
CA GLY A 60 -10.79 5.31 9.26
C GLY A 60 -11.47 4.68 10.48
N ASN A 61 -10.80 4.65 11.63
CA ASN A 61 -11.39 4.09 12.85
C ASN A 61 -12.55 4.93 13.37
N LEU A 62 -12.53 6.25 13.18
CA LEU A 62 -13.64 7.11 13.55
C LEU A 62 -14.88 6.82 12.68
N VAL A 63 -14.70 6.59 11.38
CA VAL A 63 -15.79 6.16 10.49
C VAL A 63 -16.32 4.79 10.89
N ILE A 64 -15.44 3.84 11.24
CA ILE A 64 -15.84 2.51 11.69
C ILE A 64 -16.71 2.61 12.94
N VAL A 65 -16.26 3.32 13.97
CA VAL A 65 -16.98 3.40 15.26
C VAL A 65 -18.19 4.34 15.18
N GLY A 66 -18.09 5.44 14.43
CA GLY A 66 -19.10 6.50 14.37
C GLY A 66 -20.22 6.25 13.35
N ALA A 67 -19.95 5.55 12.26
CA ALA A 67 -20.92 5.32 11.18
C ALA A 67 -21.21 3.84 10.95
N ILE A 68 -20.17 3.01 10.75
CA ILE A 68 -20.34 1.60 10.35
C ILE A 68 -20.92 0.78 11.51
N ALA A 69 -20.35 0.89 12.70
CA ALA A 69 -20.78 0.10 13.85
C ALA A 69 -22.24 0.40 14.29
N PRO A 70 -22.69 1.67 14.41
CA PRO A 70 -24.10 1.98 14.70
C PRO A 70 -25.05 1.50 13.61
N PHE A 71 -24.64 1.61 12.34
CA PHE A 71 -25.44 1.10 11.23
C PHE A 71 -25.62 -0.42 11.31
N LEU A 72 -24.54 -1.16 11.52
CA LEU A 72 -24.58 -2.62 11.67
C LEU A 72 -25.34 -3.05 12.93
N ALA A 73 -25.14 -2.37 14.05
CA ALA A 73 -25.85 -2.66 15.30
C ALA A 73 -27.37 -2.49 15.12
N LYS A 74 -27.83 -1.40 14.51
CA LYS A 74 -29.25 -1.19 14.20
C LYS A 74 -29.82 -2.27 13.28
N ARG A 75 -29.05 -2.73 12.29
CA ARG A 75 -29.48 -3.79 11.36
C ARG A 75 -29.57 -5.15 12.03
N LEU A 76 -28.71 -5.44 13.00
CA LEU A 76 -28.77 -6.67 13.79
C LEU A 76 -29.94 -6.65 14.78
N ASP A 77 -30.14 -5.52 15.46
CA ASP A 77 -31.25 -5.32 16.41
C ASP A 77 -32.62 -5.44 15.73
N ALA A 78 -32.76 -4.91 14.51
CA ALA A 78 -33.98 -5.04 13.72
C ALA A 78 -34.28 -6.48 13.25
N ARG A 79 -33.30 -7.39 13.26
CA ARG A 79 -33.49 -8.79 12.84
C ARG A 79 -33.88 -9.71 13.98
N ASP A 80 -33.50 -9.38 15.20
CA ASP A 80 -33.78 -10.19 16.38
C ASP A 80 -33.86 -9.27 17.62
N PRO A 81 -35.05 -8.70 17.90
CA PRO A 81 -35.26 -7.76 18.99
C PRO A 81 -35.17 -8.38 20.39
N ASP A 82 -35.09 -9.72 20.50
CA ASP A 82 -34.87 -10.42 21.78
C ASP A 82 -33.38 -10.48 22.18
N LEU A 83 -32.48 -9.94 21.34
CA LEU A 83 -31.06 -9.82 21.64
C LEU A 83 -30.77 -8.86 22.82
N LYS A 84 -29.54 -8.97 23.32
CA LYS A 84 -28.96 -8.18 24.41
C LYS A 84 -29.22 -6.67 24.24
N PRO A 85 -29.22 -5.88 25.34
CA PRO A 85 -29.41 -4.43 25.27
C PRO A 85 -28.55 -3.77 24.20
N TYR A 86 -29.14 -2.91 23.37
CA TYR A 86 -28.51 -2.26 22.21
C TYR A 86 -27.10 -1.73 22.48
N VAL A 87 -26.85 -1.14 23.65
CA VAL A 87 -25.53 -0.62 24.04
C VAL A 87 -24.44 -1.70 24.05
N VAL A 88 -24.77 -2.92 24.50
CA VAL A 88 -23.84 -4.06 24.52
C VAL A 88 -23.60 -4.60 23.11
N THR A 89 -24.65 -4.61 22.28
CA THR A 89 -24.54 -5.01 20.87
C THR A 89 -23.66 -4.03 20.11
N LEU A 90 -23.87 -2.72 20.29
CA LEU A 90 -23.05 -1.67 19.68
C LEU A 90 -21.58 -1.77 20.07
N ASP A 91 -21.27 -1.92 21.36
CA ASP A 91 -19.88 -2.04 21.85
C ASP A 91 -19.15 -3.23 21.19
N ARG A 92 -19.81 -4.39 21.11
CA ARG A 92 -19.25 -5.59 20.46
C ARG A 92 -19.09 -5.42 18.95
N VAL A 93 -20.10 -4.88 18.28
CA VAL A 93 -20.06 -4.65 16.83
C VAL A 93 -18.95 -3.67 16.48
N ALA A 94 -18.75 -2.61 17.28
CA ALA A 94 -17.66 -1.67 17.09
C ALA A 94 -16.29 -2.34 17.22
N VAL A 95 -16.06 -3.15 18.26
CA VAL A 95 -14.79 -3.88 18.45
C VAL A 95 -14.54 -4.84 17.28
N TRP A 96 -15.54 -5.62 16.86
CA TRP A 96 -15.39 -6.53 15.73
C TRP A 96 -15.17 -5.80 14.40
N ALA A 97 -15.80 -4.65 14.21
CA ALA A 97 -15.58 -3.83 13.02
C ALA A 97 -14.16 -3.24 12.98
N LEU A 98 -13.59 -2.86 14.13
CA LEU A 98 -12.19 -2.44 14.24
C LEU A 98 -11.22 -3.60 13.92
N VAL A 99 -11.49 -4.81 14.44
CA VAL A 99 -10.71 -6.01 14.11
C VAL A 99 -10.74 -6.28 12.60
N ALA A 100 -11.93 -6.19 11.98
CA ALA A 100 -12.07 -6.37 10.54
C ALA A 100 -11.36 -5.26 9.75
N GLY A 101 -11.41 -4.02 10.22
CA GLY A 101 -10.67 -2.89 9.66
C GLY A 101 -9.16 -3.14 9.63
N LEU A 102 -8.58 -3.52 10.77
CA LEU A 102 -7.17 -3.88 10.87
C LEU A 102 -6.78 -5.03 9.93
N ALA A 103 -7.60 -6.08 9.88
CA ALA A 103 -7.39 -7.19 8.94
C ALA A 103 -7.41 -6.72 7.48
N GLY A 104 -8.31 -5.79 7.14
CA GLY A 104 -8.37 -5.14 5.83
C GLY A 104 -7.10 -4.35 5.52
N CYS A 105 -6.60 -3.54 6.47
CA CYS A 105 -5.34 -2.81 6.32
C CYS A 105 -4.16 -3.75 6.06
N PHE A 106 -4.06 -4.86 6.79
CA PHE A 106 -3.04 -5.88 6.53
C PHE A 106 -3.16 -6.49 5.13
N ALA A 107 -4.37 -6.86 4.71
CA ALA A 107 -4.59 -7.47 3.39
C ALA A 107 -4.17 -6.51 2.26
N VAL A 108 -4.55 -5.24 2.37
CA VAL A 108 -4.20 -4.20 1.39
C VAL A 108 -2.69 -3.92 1.40
N GLY A 109 -2.07 -3.75 2.57
CA GLY A 109 -0.63 -3.51 2.68
C GLY A 109 0.22 -4.66 2.16
N LEU A 110 -0.16 -5.91 2.44
CA LEU A 110 0.53 -7.09 1.92
C LEU A 110 0.33 -7.28 0.41
N GLY A 111 -0.85 -6.93 -0.12
CA GLY A 111 -1.12 -6.92 -1.55
C GLY A 111 -0.24 -5.91 -2.29
N GLY A 112 -0.13 -4.69 -1.77
CA GLY A 112 0.69 -3.63 -2.37
C GLY A 112 2.19 -3.93 -2.41
N ARG A 113 2.73 -4.60 -1.38
CA ARG A 113 4.16 -4.96 -1.32
C ARG A 113 4.62 -5.81 -2.50
N LYS A 114 3.78 -6.71 -3.01
CA LYS A 114 4.13 -7.58 -4.15
C LYS A 114 4.35 -6.77 -5.42
N VAL A 115 3.51 -5.75 -5.65
CA VAL A 115 3.57 -4.89 -6.83
C VAL A 115 4.87 -4.09 -6.85
N ILE A 116 5.24 -3.45 -5.72
CA ILE A 116 6.46 -2.62 -5.65
C ILE A 116 7.73 -3.44 -5.88
N VAL A 117 7.80 -4.65 -5.32
CA VAL A 117 8.98 -5.53 -5.49
C VAL A 117 9.08 -6.04 -6.93
N SER A 118 7.96 -6.43 -7.56
CA SER A 118 8.00 -6.85 -8.98
C SER A 118 8.43 -5.73 -9.92
N GLU A 119 8.04 -4.49 -9.63
CA GLU A 119 8.48 -3.34 -10.44
C GLU A 119 9.97 -3.08 -10.31
N THR A 120 10.52 -3.23 -9.10
CA THR A 120 11.95 -3.02 -8.85
C THR A 120 12.79 -4.12 -9.49
N GLU A 121 12.41 -5.38 -9.31
CA GLU A 121 13.15 -6.52 -9.86
C GLU A 121 13.13 -6.55 -11.39
N ALA A 122 12.00 -6.21 -12.03
CA ALA A 122 11.90 -6.13 -13.49
C ALA A 122 12.80 -5.02 -14.06
N THR A 123 12.84 -3.87 -13.39
CA THR A 123 13.70 -2.74 -13.79
C THR A 123 15.18 -3.07 -13.61
N GLU A 124 15.56 -3.70 -12.50
CA GLU A 124 16.93 -4.16 -12.25
C GLU A 124 17.38 -5.19 -13.29
N ARG A 125 16.54 -6.20 -13.57
CA ARG A 125 16.83 -7.19 -14.62
C ARG A 125 16.98 -6.55 -16.01
N ALA A 126 16.16 -5.55 -16.33
CA ALA A 126 16.30 -4.84 -17.59
C ALA A 126 17.64 -4.08 -17.66
N ALA A 127 18.06 -3.44 -16.57
CA ALA A 127 19.35 -2.77 -16.50
C ALA A 127 20.53 -3.77 -16.64
N GLU A 128 20.47 -4.93 -15.97
CA GLU A 128 21.48 -5.98 -16.07
C GLU A 128 21.64 -6.51 -17.50
N LEU A 129 20.52 -6.76 -18.21
CA LEU A 129 20.55 -7.21 -19.61
C LEU A 129 21.19 -6.17 -20.52
N LEU A 130 20.88 -4.88 -20.33
CA LEU A 130 21.48 -3.80 -21.11
C LEU A 130 22.99 -3.67 -20.85
N GLN A 131 23.40 -3.75 -19.58
CA GLN A 131 24.81 -3.72 -19.21
C GLN A 131 25.56 -4.90 -19.81
N ALA A 132 24.97 -6.10 -19.79
CA ALA A 132 25.56 -7.30 -20.39
C ALA A 132 25.70 -7.15 -21.92
N GLU A 133 24.68 -6.63 -22.61
CA GLU A 133 24.72 -6.38 -24.06
C GLU A 133 25.80 -5.35 -24.43
N VAL A 134 25.85 -4.22 -23.72
CA VAL A 134 26.85 -3.17 -23.94
C VAL A 134 28.26 -3.63 -23.57
N ALA A 135 28.40 -4.51 -22.57
CA ALA A 135 29.68 -5.09 -22.18
C ALA A 135 30.22 -6.08 -23.23
N GLN A 136 29.35 -6.83 -23.89
CA GLN A 136 29.69 -7.79 -24.95
C GLN A 136 29.91 -7.11 -26.32
N GLY A 137 29.26 -5.96 -26.56
CA GLY A 137 29.42 -5.18 -27.79
C GLY A 137 30.78 -4.48 -27.93
N SER A 138 31.16 -4.19 -29.18
CA SER A 138 32.40 -3.45 -29.52
C SER A 138 32.21 -1.93 -29.59
N ASP A 139 31.00 -1.43 -29.34
CA ASP A 139 30.68 0.00 -29.47
C ASP A 139 31.09 0.78 -28.20
N GLY A 140 32.25 1.42 -28.28
CA GLY A 140 32.77 2.26 -27.21
C GLY A 140 31.92 3.49 -26.91
N GLU A 141 31.09 3.96 -27.85
CA GLU A 141 30.16 5.08 -27.62
C GLU A 141 29.05 4.70 -26.64
N LEU A 142 28.49 3.50 -26.79
CA LEU A 142 27.46 2.98 -25.86
C LEU A 142 28.00 2.85 -24.44
N ARG A 143 29.24 2.34 -24.28
CA ARG A 143 29.87 2.17 -22.97
C ARG A 143 30.08 3.50 -22.24
N ARG A 144 30.45 4.56 -22.95
CA ARG A 144 30.65 5.90 -22.36
C ARG A 144 29.35 6.58 -21.97
N ASN A 145 28.28 6.33 -22.71
CA ASN A 145 26.98 6.98 -22.51
C ASN A 145 26.00 6.14 -21.67
N LEU A 146 26.45 5.03 -21.08
CA LEU A 146 25.63 4.12 -20.29
C LEU A 146 25.02 4.79 -19.05
N ASP A 147 25.78 5.66 -18.38
CA ASP A 147 25.30 6.41 -17.21
C ASP A 147 24.23 7.47 -17.57
N ALA A 148 24.14 7.83 -18.85
CA ALA A 148 23.16 8.77 -19.38
C ALA A 148 21.95 8.05 -20.02
N ALA A 149 21.77 6.76 -19.74
CA ALA A 149 20.66 5.97 -20.25
C ALA A 149 19.30 6.49 -19.73
N ASP A 150 18.38 6.72 -20.66
CA ASP A 150 17.01 7.11 -20.39
C ASP A 150 16.11 5.89 -20.57
N THR A 151 15.43 5.44 -19.51
CA THR A 151 14.59 4.22 -19.53
C THR A 151 13.14 4.58 -19.31
N VAL A 152 12.26 4.11 -20.20
CA VAL A 152 10.81 4.20 -20.04
C VAL A 152 10.20 2.81 -20.03
N ARG A 153 9.15 2.62 -19.24
CA ARG A 153 8.41 1.37 -19.17
C ARG A 153 7.26 1.41 -20.16
N MET A 154 7.25 0.50 -21.13
CA MET A 154 6.20 0.41 -22.15
C MET A 154 5.10 -0.60 -21.78
N GLY A 155 5.40 -1.54 -20.89
CA GLY A 155 4.47 -2.57 -20.41
C GLY A 155 4.93 -3.18 -19.09
N GLU A 156 4.25 -4.23 -18.62
CA GLU A 156 4.55 -4.85 -17.33
C GLU A 156 6.00 -5.36 -17.26
N ASP A 157 6.46 -6.06 -18.29
CA ASP A 157 7.81 -6.63 -18.38
C ASP A 157 8.62 -6.11 -19.59
N VAL A 158 8.19 -5.00 -20.19
CA VAL A 158 8.81 -4.45 -21.40
C VAL A 158 9.28 -3.02 -21.16
N PHE A 159 10.58 -2.81 -21.35
CA PHE A 159 11.26 -1.55 -21.15
C PHE A 159 11.90 -1.07 -22.45
N ARG A 160 11.96 0.25 -22.61
CA ARG A 160 12.71 0.89 -23.70
C ARG A 160 13.78 1.79 -23.11
N THR A 161 15.03 1.46 -23.39
CA THR A 161 16.18 2.19 -22.88
C THR A 161 16.94 2.83 -24.02
N CYS A 162 17.10 4.15 -23.97
CA CYS A 162 17.79 4.93 -24.98
C CYS A 162 19.09 5.51 -24.42
N LEU A 163 20.20 5.19 -25.06
CA LEU A 163 21.49 5.83 -24.78
C LEU A 163 21.70 6.99 -25.76
N PRO A 164 22.01 8.20 -25.26
CA PRO A 164 22.32 9.31 -26.15
C PRO A 164 23.58 9.02 -26.94
N LYS A 165 23.60 9.44 -28.21
CA LYS A 165 24.84 9.49 -29.01
C LYS A 165 25.66 10.71 -28.62
N ASP A 166 26.96 10.65 -28.87
CA ASP A 166 27.90 11.76 -28.70
C ASP A 166 27.45 12.96 -29.56
N ASP A 167 26.99 12.69 -30.78
CA ASP A 167 26.32 13.67 -31.63
C ASP A 167 24.81 13.64 -31.39
N ARG A 168 24.32 14.62 -30.61
CA ARG A 168 22.90 14.77 -30.26
C ARG A 168 21.99 14.98 -31.47
N SER A 169 22.51 15.46 -32.61
CA SER A 169 21.71 15.63 -33.82
C SER A 169 21.32 14.30 -34.48
N LYS A 170 22.05 13.21 -34.16
CA LYS A 170 21.84 11.86 -34.70
C LYS A 170 20.91 10.98 -33.85
N GLY A 171 20.24 11.57 -32.87
CA GLY A 171 19.29 10.90 -31.98
C GLY A 171 19.94 10.03 -30.91
N ALA A 172 19.28 8.92 -30.57
CA ALA A 172 19.74 7.98 -29.55
C ALA A 172 19.88 6.56 -30.12
N ASN A 173 20.66 5.73 -29.43
CA ASN A 173 20.67 4.28 -29.61
C ASN A 173 19.70 3.67 -28.62
N CYS A 174 18.56 3.21 -29.10
CA CYS A 174 17.51 2.66 -28.25
C CYS A 174 17.45 1.13 -28.32
N PHE A 175 17.05 0.52 -27.21
CA PHE A 175 16.90 -0.91 -27.03
C PHE A 175 15.54 -1.19 -26.41
N VAL A 176 14.86 -2.22 -26.90
CA VAL A 176 13.66 -2.79 -26.27
C VAL A 176 14.10 -4.04 -25.51
N ILE A 177 13.79 -4.06 -24.23
CA ILE A 177 14.20 -5.10 -23.28
C ILE A 177 12.93 -5.74 -22.75
N ASP A 178 12.78 -7.04 -23.01
CA ASP A 178 11.67 -7.86 -22.54
C ASP A 178 12.18 -8.84 -21.48
N VAL A 179 11.76 -8.65 -20.24
CA VAL A 179 12.14 -9.45 -19.07
C VAL A 179 11.07 -10.46 -18.66
N SER A 180 10.06 -10.70 -19.51
CA SER A 180 8.98 -11.67 -19.24
C SER A 180 9.49 -13.12 -19.23
N GLN A 181 10.61 -13.39 -19.92
CA GLN A 181 11.22 -14.71 -20.05
C GLN A 181 12.58 -14.77 -19.34
N LYS A 182 13.05 -15.99 -19.02
CA LYS A 182 14.38 -16.25 -18.46
C LYS A 182 15.17 -17.20 -19.38
N PRO A 183 16.27 -16.76 -20.03
CA PRO A 183 16.80 -15.39 -20.03
C PRO A 183 15.88 -14.40 -20.77
N GLY A 184 15.92 -13.14 -20.36
CA GLY A 184 15.19 -12.07 -21.05
C GLY A 184 15.77 -11.78 -22.44
N THR A 185 15.03 -11.05 -23.26
CA THR A 185 15.46 -10.69 -24.62
C THR A 185 15.73 -9.20 -24.74
N ILE A 186 16.81 -8.84 -25.41
CA ILE A 186 17.14 -7.47 -25.77
C ILE A 186 17.21 -7.36 -27.28
N LYS A 187 16.60 -6.31 -27.83
CA LYS A 187 16.62 -6.02 -29.27
C LYS A 187 16.89 -4.54 -29.47
N ARG A 188 17.69 -4.22 -30.48
CA ARG A 188 17.88 -2.82 -30.87
C ARG A 188 16.60 -2.28 -31.49
N ASP A 189 16.17 -1.13 -31.02
CA ASP A 189 15.07 -0.39 -31.62
C ASP A 189 15.59 0.34 -32.88
N PRO A 190 14.99 0.14 -34.05
CA PRO A 190 15.38 0.86 -35.26
C PRO A 190 15.09 2.37 -35.22
N SER A 191 14.22 2.82 -34.30
CA SER A 191 13.88 4.23 -34.17
C SER A 191 15.02 5.05 -33.55
N PRO A 192 15.47 6.14 -34.19
CA PRO A 192 16.45 7.06 -33.60
C PRO A 192 15.84 8.03 -32.57
N SER A 193 14.50 8.02 -32.41
CA SER A 193 13.77 8.94 -31.53
C SER A 193 14.01 8.62 -30.05
N THR A 194 14.23 9.67 -29.26
CA THR A 194 14.42 9.53 -27.80
C THR A 194 13.12 9.16 -27.09
N ASN A 195 13.21 8.65 -25.86
CA ASN A 195 12.00 8.36 -25.07
C ASN A 195 11.15 9.61 -24.87
N ARG A 196 11.77 10.78 -24.63
CA ARG A 196 11.05 12.04 -24.47
C ARG A 196 10.23 12.48 -25.69
N GLN A 197 10.63 12.07 -26.89
CA GLN A 197 9.89 12.37 -28.13
C GLN A 197 8.70 11.42 -28.34
N LEU A 198 8.83 10.17 -27.92
CA LEU A 198 7.80 9.14 -28.11
C LEU A 198 6.84 9.03 -26.93
N TYR A 199 7.32 9.31 -25.71
CA TYR A 199 6.62 9.18 -24.44
C TYR A 199 6.82 10.46 -23.60
N PRO A 200 6.19 11.58 -24.00
CA PRO A 200 6.39 12.87 -23.33
C PRO A 200 5.97 12.86 -21.85
N ASP A 201 5.04 11.98 -21.47
CA ASP A 201 4.53 11.83 -20.10
C ASP A 201 5.33 10.80 -19.26
N GLY A 202 6.38 10.20 -19.83
CA GLY A 202 7.20 9.18 -19.16
C GLY A 202 6.51 7.82 -18.97
N ARG A 203 5.46 7.55 -19.74
CA ARG A 203 4.75 6.26 -19.83
C ARG A 203 4.32 6.00 -21.26
#